data_AF-A0A0F9ADA7-F1
#
_entry.id   AF-A0A0F9ADA7-F1
#
_cell.length_a   1.000
_cell.length_b   1.000
_cell.length_c   1.000
_cell.angle_alpha   90.00
_cell.angle_beta   90.00
_cell.angle_gamma   90.00
#
_symmetry.space_group_name_H-M   'P 1'
#
loop_
_entity.id
_entity.type
_entity.pdbx_description
1 polymer ?
#
loop_
_entity_poly.entity_id
_entity_poly.type
_entity_poly.pdbx_seq_one_letter_code
_entity_poly.pdbx_strand_id
1 'polypeptide(L)' 'VYRTSGDFYFKARAGYLYEEVELIFASNSYDTKYDHGFAGSLGGGIGFGSIKLEAEYNYLESGINFISLGAHYEF' A
#
# COMPACT_ATOMS: atom_id res chain seq x y z
N VAL A 1 8.82 -6.82 -5.24
CA VAL A 1 7.41 -7.24 -5.39
C VAL A 1 7.41 -8.62 -6.02
N TYR A 2 6.81 -9.60 -5.34
CA TYR A 2 6.66 -10.95 -5.89
C TYR A 2 5.25 -11.09 -6.47
N ARG A 3 5.12 -11.62 -7.69
CA ARG A 3 3.83 -11.87 -8.34
C ARG A 3 3.85 -13.25 -8.98
N THR A 4 2.79 -14.05 -8.80
CA THR A 4 2.66 -15.33 -9.50
C THR A 4 2.25 -15.11 -10.96
N SER A 5 2.58 -16.07 -11.83
CA SER A 5 2.22 -16.01 -13.26
C SER A 5 0.78 -16.46 -13.48
N GLY A 6 0.12 -15.90 -14.49
CA GLY A 6 -1.24 -16.28 -14.93
C GLY A 6 -2.24 -15.12 -14.90
N ASP A 7 -3.42 -15.38 -15.45
CA ASP A 7 -4.55 -14.43 -15.44
C ASP A 7 -5.01 -14.17 -14.00
N PHE A 8 -4.96 -15.20 -13.15
CA PHE A 8 -5.03 -15.05 -11.70
C PHE A 8 -3.62 -14.98 -11.14
N TYR A 9 -3.34 -13.92 -10.38
CA TYR A 9 -2.04 -13.76 -9.74
C TYR A 9 -2.19 -13.39 -8.27
N PHE A 10 -1.28 -13.92 -7.47
CA PHE A 10 -1.02 -13.46 -6.12
C PHE A 10 0.13 -12.45 -6.17
N LYS A 11 0.10 -11.45 -5.28
CA LYS A 11 1.07 -10.37 -5.19
C LYS A 11 1.44 -10.16 -3.74
N ALA A 12 2.74 -10.19 -3.44
CA ALA A 12 3.28 -9.90 -2.13
C ALA A 12 4.31 -8.79 -2.20
N ARG A 13 4.27 -7.87 -1.24
CA ARG A 13 5.21 -6.77 -1.09
C ARG A 13 5.67 -6.72 0.36
N ALA A 14 6.93 -6.42 0.55
CA ALA A 14 7.51 -6.12 1.84
C ALA A 14 8.48 -4.96 1.63
N GLY A 15 8.53 -4.05 2.59
CA GLY A 15 9.32 -2.83 2.53
C GLY A 15 9.39 -2.15 3.89
N TYR A 16 10.20 -1.10 3.94
CA TYR A 16 10.26 -0.18 5.07
C TYR A 16 9.58 1.12 4.65
N LEU A 17 8.78 1.68 5.54
CA LEU A 17 8.13 2.96 5.34
C LEU A 17 8.71 3.98 6.32
N TYR A 18 8.97 5.18 5.82
CA TYR A 18 9.34 6.35 6.60
C TYR A 18 8.17 7.32 6.54
N GLU A 19 7.62 7.66 7.70
CA GLU A 19 6.50 8.59 7.81
C GLU A 19 6.94 9.83 8.60
N GLU A 20 6.67 11.00 8.03
CA GLU A 20 6.89 12.29 8.66
C GLU A 20 5.52 12.94 8.90
N VAL A 21 5.16 13.11 10.17
CA VAL A 21 3.89 13.74 10.56
C VAL A 21 4.19 15.11 11.15
N GLU A 22 3.72 16.16 10.45
CA GLU A 22 3.83 17.54 10.89
C GLU A 22 2.49 18.04 11.45
N LEU A 23 2.44 18.33 12.75
CA LEU A 23 1.28 18.91 13.42
C LEU A 23 1.43 20.43 13.50
N ILE A 24 0.61 21.17 12.74
CA ILE A 24 0.60 22.63 12.77
C ILE A 24 -0.56 23.11 13.65
N PHE A 25 -0.26 23.55 14.88
CA PHE A 25 -1.20 24.29 15.71
C PHE A 25 -1.03 25.79 15.50
N ALA A 26 -2.15 26.51 15.42
CA ALA A 26 -2.24 27.95 15.09
C ALA A 26 -1.52 28.91 16.06
N SER A 27 -0.75 28.40 17.03
CA SER A 27 0.09 29.19 17.92
C SER A 27 1.35 28.40 18.29
N ASN A 28 2.37 28.49 17.44
CA ASN A 28 3.81 28.30 17.74
C ASN A 28 4.25 27.03 18.49
N SER A 29 3.96 25.83 17.97
CA SER A 29 4.77 24.64 18.26
C SER A 29 4.75 23.70 17.05
N TYR A 30 5.90 23.53 16.40
CA TYR A 30 6.12 22.47 15.43
C TYR A 30 6.59 21.24 16.21
N ASP A 31 5.72 20.23 16.33
CA ASP A 31 6.10 18.92 16.85
C ASP A 31 6.19 17.97 15.64
N THR A 32 7.40 17.75 15.14
CA THR A 32 7.68 16.81 14.04
C THR A 32 7.93 15.45 14.63
N LYS A 33 7.04 14.49 14.38
CA LYS A 33 7.24 13.10 14.77
C LYS A 33 7.75 12.30 13.59
N TYR A 34 8.89 11.64 13.80
CA TYR A 34 9.48 10.70 12.85
C TYR A 34 9.17 9.28 13.32
N ASP A 35 8.51 8.51 12.47
CA ASP A 35 8.24 7.09 12.73
C ASP A 35 8.80 6.23 11.59
N HIS A 36 9.35 5.08 11.96
CA HIS A 36 9.94 4.10 11.06
C HIS A 36 9.21 2.78 11.26
N GLY A 37 8.50 2.32 10.24
CA GLY A 37 7.66 1.13 10.35
C GLY A 37 7.96 0.11 9.26
N PHE A 38 7.79 -1.17 9.59
CA PHE A 38 7.67 -2.21 8.57
C PHE A 38 6.35 -2.04 7.81
N ALA A 39 6.40 -2.16 6.49
CA ALA A 39 5.22 -2.18 5.64
C ALA A 39 5.21 -3.41 4.75
N GLY A 40 4.11 -4.16 4.80
CA GLY A 40 3.89 -5.34 3.99
C GLY A 40 2.56 -5.26 3.27
N SER A 41 2.43 -5.91 2.13
CA SER A 41 1.13 -6.10 1.52
C SER A 41 1.01 -7.47 0.88
N LEU A 42 -0.20 -8.00 0.94
CA LEU A 42 -0.58 -9.29 0.38
C LEU A 42 -1.88 -9.08 -0.38
N GLY A 43 -1.88 -9.48 -1.63
CA GLY A 43 -3.00 -9.24 -2.52
C GLY A 43 -3.05 -10.25 -3.65
N GLY A 44 -4.10 -10.15 -4.43
CA GLY A 44 -4.23 -10.91 -5.65
C GLY A 44 -5.06 -10.13 -6.66
N GLY A 45 -4.93 -10.52 -7.91
CA GLY A 45 -5.68 -9.92 -8.99
C GLY A 45 -6.09 -10.95 -10.03
N ILE A 46 -7.02 -10.53 -10.86
CA ILE A 46 -7.57 -11.29 -11.96
C ILE A 46 -7.57 -10.40 -13.21
N GLY A 47 -6.94 -10.91 -14.26
CA GLY A 47 -6.93 -10.31 -15.59
C GLY A 47 -8.01 -10.91 -16.48
N PHE A 48 -8.78 -10.05 -17.13
CA PHE A 48 -9.74 -10.36 -18.17
C PHE A 48 -9.39 -9.55 -19.42
N GLY A 49 -8.49 -10.07 -20.26
CA GLY A 49 -8.05 -9.39 -21.48
C GLY A 49 -7.45 -8.02 -21.19
N SER A 50 -8.13 -6.95 -21.60
CA SER A 50 -7.73 -5.54 -21.41
C SER A 50 -7.98 -5.00 -20.00
N ILE A 51 -8.70 -5.70 -19.14
CA ILE A 51 -9.02 -5.24 -17.78
C ILE A 51 -8.30 -6.13 -16.77
N LYS A 52 -7.63 -5.53 -15.79
CA LYS A 52 -7.02 -6.22 -14.65
C LYS A 52 -7.62 -5.68 -13.37
N LEU A 53 -8.24 -6.54 -12.56
CA LEU A 53 -8.74 -6.20 -11.24
C LEU A 53 -7.75 -6.66 -10.19
N GLU A 54 -7.51 -5.85 -9.17
CA GLU A 54 -6.59 -6.12 -8.06
C GLU A 54 -7.27 -5.84 -6.72
N ALA A 55 -6.99 -6.70 -5.74
CA ALA A 55 -7.30 -6.49 -4.34
C ALA A 55 -6.04 -6.75 -3.50
N GLU A 56 -5.65 -5.77 -2.69
CA GLU A 56 -4.41 -5.84 -1.89
C GLU A 56 -4.69 -5.35 -0.47
N TYR A 57 -4.36 -6.20 0.52
CA TYR A 57 -4.37 -5.86 1.94
C TYR A 57 -2.99 -5.33 2.32
N ASN A 58 -2.96 -4.11 2.85
CA ASN A 58 -1.76 -3.42 3.26
C ASN A 58 -1.68 -3.40 4.79
N TYR A 59 -0.58 -3.94 5.29
CA TYR A 59 -0.19 -3.94 6.69
C TYR A 59 0.92 -2.91 6.92
N LEU A 60 0.70 -1.98 7.83
CA LEU A 60 1.69 -0.99 8.24
C LEU A 60 1.84 -1.05 9.76
N GLU A 61 3.08 -1.24 10.23
CA GLU A 61 3.38 -1.36 11.66
C GLU A 61 3.11 -0.05 12.42
N SER A 62 3.52 1.08 11.84
CA SER A 62 3.39 2.42 12.44
C SER A 62 2.19 3.22 11.90
N GLY A 63 1.17 2.56 11.32
CA GLY A 63 0.12 3.28 10.59
C GLY A 63 -1.24 2.58 10.54
N ILE A 64 -2.07 3.02 9.59
CA ILE A 64 -3.40 2.45 9.35
C ILE A 64 -3.28 1.29 8.37
N ASN A 65 -3.74 0.11 8.77
CA ASN A 65 -3.94 -1.00 7.84
C ASN A 65 -5.13 -0.72 6.94
N PHE A 66 -4.98 -0.94 5.63
CA PHE A 66 -6.05 -0.67 4.68
C PHE A 66 -6.14 -1.72 3.57
N ILE A 67 -7.36 -1.89 3.08
CA ILE A 67 -7.63 -2.69 1.88
C ILE A 67 -7.69 -1.74 0.70
N SER A 68 -6.98 -2.08 -0.36
CA SER A 68 -7.01 -1.38 -1.63
C SER A 68 -7.64 -2.27 -2.70
N LEU A 69 -8.52 -1.67 -3.50
CA LEU A 69 -9.12 -2.29 -4.67
C LEU A 69 -8.75 -1.44 -5.89
N GLY A 70 -8.28 -2.07 -6.95
CA GLY A 70 -7.81 -1.41 -8.16
C GLY A 70 -8.38 -2.06 -9.41
N ALA A 71 -8.56 -1.25 -10.45
CA ALA A 71 -8.88 -1.70 -11.79
C ALA A 71 -7.94 -1.01 -12.77
N HIS A 72 -7.24 -1.79 -13.58
CA HIS A 72 -6.34 -1.32 -14.61
C HIS A 72 -6.92 -1.67 -15.98
N TYR A 73 -6.94 -0.68 -16.86
CA TYR A 73 -7.32 -0.87 -18.25
C TYR A 73 -6.09 -0.66 -19.13
N GLU A 74 -5.77 -1.64 -19.96
CA GLU A 74 -4.61 -1.66 -20.85
C GLU A 74 -5.13 -1.71 -22.30
N PHE A 75 -4.74 -0.72 -23.12
CA PHE A 75 -5.18 -0.53 -24.50
C PHE A 75 -4.01 -0.70 -25.48
#